data_AF-A0A2X0Y4C0-F1
#
_entry.id   AF-A0A2X0Y4C0-F1
#
_cell.length_a   1.000
_cell.length_b   1.000
_cell.length_c   1.000
_cell.angle_alpha   90.00
_cell.angle_beta   90.00
_cell.angle_gamma   90.00
#
_symmetry.space_group_name_H-M   'P 1'
#
loop_
_entity.id
_entity.type
_entity.pdbx_description
1 polymer ?
#
loop_
_entity_poly.entity_id
_entity_poly.type
_entity_poly.pdbx_seq_one_letter_code
_entity_poly.pdbx_strand_id
1 'polypeptide(L)' 'METNTYSCKACGSQSFSEGKLDGYAALRPVNTIFSSGSPLIFTICTQCGEIASIKATKPEKFK' A
#
# COMPACT_ATOMS: atom_id res chain seq x y z
N MET A 1 19.58 -11.62 12.80
CA MET A 1 18.49 -11.37 11.82
C MET A 1 17.39 -10.65 12.58
N GLU A 2 17.23 -9.34 12.33
CA GLU A 2 16.13 -8.54 12.87
C GLU A 2 14.81 -9.09 12.31
N THR A 3 14.15 -9.98 13.04
CA THR A 3 12.82 -10.48 12.66
C THR A 3 11.81 -9.47 13.15
N ASN A 4 11.71 -8.35 12.41
CA ASN A 4 10.71 -7.34 12.67
C ASN A 4 9.34 -7.96 12.36
N THR A 5 8.75 -8.60 13.37
CA THR A 5 7.58 -9.45 13.27
C THR A 5 6.38 -8.50 13.15
N TYR A 6 6.04 -8.20 11.89
CA TYR A 6 4.87 -7.39 11.58
C TYR A 6 3.64 -8.04 12.22
N SER A 7 3.05 -7.34 13.19
CA SER A 7 1.86 -7.79 13.91
C SER A 7 0.71 -6.85 13.54
N CYS A 8 -0.45 -7.42 13.22
CA CYS A 8 -1.64 -6.63 12.89
C CYS A 8 -2.03 -5.81 14.12
N LYS A 9 -2.15 -4.49 13.95
CA LYS A 9 -2.50 -3.58 15.05
C LYS A 9 -3.93 -3.78 15.57
N ALA A 10 -4.80 -4.35 14.74
CA ALA A 10 -6.20 -4.60 15.09
C ALA A 10 -6.42 -5.96 15.78
N CYS A 11 -5.79 -7.04 15.30
CA CYS A 11 -6.06 -8.40 15.80
C CYS A 11 -4.83 -9.19 16.26
N GLY A 12 -3.62 -8.63 16.19
CA GLY A 12 -2.38 -9.29 16.59
C GLY A 12 -1.86 -10.38 15.63
N SER A 13 -2.62 -10.74 14.60
CA SER A 13 -2.19 -11.74 13.59
C SER A 13 -0.95 -11.28 12.80
N GLN A 14 -0.15 -12.24 12.36
CA GLN A 14 1.00 -12.02 11.47
C GLN A 14 0.69 -12.42 10.01
N SER A 15 -0.57 -12.73 9.69
CA SER A 15 -0.98 -13.15 8.35
C SER A 15 -1.32 -11.93 7.49
N PHE A 16 -0.48 -11.68 6.49
CA PHE A 16 -0.63 -10.56 5.55
C PHE A 16 -0.54 -11.02 4.09
N SER A 17 -1.20 -10.26 3.22
CA SER A 17 -1.08 -10.37 1.77
C SER A 17 -1.01 -8.99 1.13
N GLU A 18 -0.70 -8.92 -0.15
CA GLU A 18 -0.62 -7.68 -0.91
C GLU A 18 -1.76 -7.60 -1.94
N GLY A 19 -2.31 -6.40 -2.09
CA GLY A 19 -3.33 -6.08 -3.08
C GLY A 19 -3.04 -4.76 -3.79
N LYS A 20 -3.62 -4.59 -4.97
CA LYS A 20 -3.60 -3.34 -5.72
C LYS A 20 -5.01 -2.95 -6.14
N LEU A 21 -5.22 -1.66 -6.33
CA LEU A 21 -6.41 -1.16 -6.99
C LEU A 21 -6.15 -1.12 -8.51
N ASP A 22 -7.08 -1.66 -9.29
CA ASP A 22 -7.03 -1.61 -10.75
C ASP A 22 -7.87 -0.45 -11.32
N GLY A 23 -7.68 -0.12 -12.60
CA GLY A 23 -8.37 0.98 -13.28
C GLY A 23 -7.76 2.36 -12.99
N TYR A 24 -8.61 3.38 -12.77
CA TYR A 24 -8.18 4.78 -12.58
C TYR A 24 -7.64 5.11 -11.18
N ALA A 25 -7.38 4.10 -10.34
CA ALA A 25 -7.00 4.28 -8.92
C ALA A 25 -5.50 4.60 -8.67
N ALA A 26 -4.76 5.05 -9.69
CA ALA A 26 -3.37 5.44 -9.53
C ALA A 26 -3.26 6.76 -8.74
N LEU A 27 -2.38 6.82 -7.74
CA LEU A 27 -2.06 8.04 -7.00
C LEU A 27 -1.38 9.03 -7.94
N ARG A 28 -1.85 10.28 -8.03
CA ARG A 28 -1.30 11.31 -8.93
C ARG A 28 -0.83 12.54 -8.16
N PRO A 29 0.26 13.20 -8.58
CA PRO A 29 0.62 14.52 -8.08
C PRO A 29 -0.48 15.53 -8.39
N VAL A 30 -0.82 16.38 -7.42
CA VAL A 30 -1.93 17.34 -7.54
C VAL A 30 -1.68 18.37 -8.66
N ASN A 31 -0.43 18.76 -8.88
CA ASN A 31 -0.05 19.85 -9.79
C ASN A 31 0.42 19.37 -11.18
N THR A 32 0.16 18.11 -11.55
CA THR A 32 0.62 17.55 -12.83
C THR A 32 -0.56 17.09 -13.68
N ILE A 33 -0.89 17.88 -14.71
CA ILE A 33 -2.03 17.66 -15.61
C ILE A 33 -1.87 16.36 -16.42
N PHE A 34 -0.65 16.04 -16.86
CA PHE A 34 -0.33 14.81 -17.58
C PHE A 34 0.55 13.89 -16.73
N SER A 35 -0.09 13.09 -15.86
CA SER A 35 0.60 12.08 -15.06
C SER A 35 -0.04 10.70 -15.26
N SER A 36 0.82 9.70 -15.47
CA SER A 36 0.44 8.28 -15.41
C SER A 36 0.22 7.79 -13.97
N GLY A 37 0.50 8.64 -12.96
CA GLY A 37 0.37 8.31 -11.54
C GLY A 37 1.29 7.18 -11.08
N SER A 38 1.11 6.77 -9.83
CA SER A 38 1.75 5.62 -9.20
C SER A 38 0.67 4.67 -8.68
N PRO A 39 0.67 3.39 -9.10
CA PRO A 39 -0.10 2.36 -8.40
C PRO A 39 0.21 2.35 -6.91
N LEU A 40 -0.80 2.00 -6.13
CA LEU A 40 -0.70 1.76 -4.69
C LEU A 40 -0.71 0.26 -4.41
N ILE A 41 0.23 -0.19 -3.57
CA ILE A 41 0.22 -1.53 -2.99
C ILE A 41 -0.26 -1.43 -1.55
N PHE A 42 -1.27 -2.24 -1.24
CA PHE A 42 -1.88 -2.36 0.07
C PHE A 42 -1.39 -3.65 0.71
N THR A 43 -0.90 -3.57 1.93
CA THR A 43 -0.65 -4.74 2.77
C THR A 43 -1.87 -4.96 3.65
N ILE A 44 -2.61 -6.05 3.42
CA ILE A 44 -3.85 -6.37 4.13
C ILE A 44 -3.64 -7.53 5.08
N CYS A 45 -4.16 -7.42 6.30
CA CYS A 45 -4.28 -8.55 7.21
C CYS A 45 -5.36 -9.49 6.71
N THR A 46 -5.00 -10.72 6.38
CA THR A 46 -5.95 -11.69 5.82
C THR A 46 -6.88 -12.30 6.88
N GLN A 47 -6.63 -12.03 8.17
CA GLN A 47 -7.49 -12.49 9.26
C GLN A 47 -8.63 -11.53 9.58
N CYS A 48 -8.39 -10.22 9.57
CA CYS A 48 -9.39 -9.23 10.01
C CYS A 48 -9.66 -8.11 8.99
N GLY A 49 -8.91 -8.04 7.88
CA GLY A 49 -9.10 -7.03 6.84
C GLY A 49 -8.40 -5.69 7.07
N GLU A 50 -7.72 -5.51 8.21
CA GLU A 50 -6.97 -4.27 8.51
C GLU A 50 -5.86 -4.02 7.48
N ILE A 51 -5.76 -2.78 6.99
CA ILE A 51 -4.67 -2.36 6.09
C ILE A 51 -3.47 -1.92 6.93
N ALA A 52 -2.42 -2.75 6.94
CA ALA A 52 -1.20 -2.47 7.69
C ALA A 52 -0.32 -1.40 7.03
N SER A 53 -0.34 -1.30 5.70
CA SER A 53 0.39 -0.26 4.98
C SER A 53 -0.17 0.00 3.59
N ILE A 54 0.05 1.22 3.09
CA ILE A 54 -0.22 1.63 1.71
C ILE A 54 1.05 2.28 1.17
N LYS A 55 1.56 1.81 0.03
CA LYS A 55 2.80 2.31 -0.57
C LYS A 55 2.61 2.65 -2.04
N ALA A 56 3.06 3.84 -2.43
CA ALA A 56 3.24 4.18 -3.85
C ALA A 56 4.40 3.35 -4.42
N THR A 57 4.16 2.67 -5.54
CA THR A 57 5.20 1.91 -6.26
C THR A 57 6.23 2.79 -6.98
N LYS A 58 5.85 4.02 -7.30
CA LYS A 58 6.67 5.02 -8.02
C LYS A 58 6.70 6.35 -7.27
N PRO A 59 7.22 6.39 -6.03
CA PRO A 59 7.25 7.61 -5.21
C PRO A 59 8.06 8.75 -5.85
N GLU A 60 9.01 8.44 -6.73
CA GLU A 60 9.81 9.40 -7.49
C GLU A 60 8.99 10.34 -8.38
N LYS A 61 7.74 9.99 -8.71
CA LYS A 61 6.82 10.85 -9.47
C LYS A 61 6.27 12.04 -8.67
N PHE A 62 6.53 12.09 -7.37
CA PHE A 62 6.03 13.12 -6.45
C PHE A 62 7.13 14.07 -5.96
N LYS A 63 8.32 14.01 -6.58
CA LYS A 63 9.43 14.92 -6.30
C LYS A 63 9.35 16.19 -7.13
#